data_AF-A0A969RTY0-F1
#
_entry.id   AF-A0A969RTY0-F1
#
_cell.length_a   1.000
_cell.length_b   1.000
_cell.length_c   1.000
_cell.angle_alpha   90.00
_cell.angle_beta   90.00
_cell.angle_gamma   90.00
#
_symmetry.space_group_name_H-M   'P 1'
#
loop_
_entity.id
_entity.type
_entity.pdbx_description
1 polymer ?
#
loop_
_entity_poly.entity_id
_entity_poly.type
_entity_poly.pdbx_seq_one_letter_code
_entity_poly.pdbx_strand_id
1 'polypeptide(L)'
;MHRCAPKTTLVEARIQRVVSGHTLEVTIPSADPARIQRVRLIGIDAPNIEQKPWGANAQQFLQQQLDRQVPEGSTDKPSVELEVDLQQQDEYQRVLAYVWQDNQLLNQVMIAQGHALAASRLPNVRYEERLKRAQESARLSGLGLWDPQNPMRQTPVEFRGTL
;
A
#
# COMPACT_ATOMS: atom_id res chain seq x y z
N MET A 1 14.59 -9.16 30.60
CA MET A 1 13.62 -8.05 30.57
C MET A 1 12.69 -8.27 29.38
N HIS A 2 11.50 -8.82 29.60
CA HIS A 2 10.52 -9.04 28.52
C HIS A 2 9.94 -7.69 28.13
N ARG A 3 10.45 -7.09 27.05
CA ARG A 3 9.76 -5.94 26.44
C ARG A 3 8.45 -6.49 25.86
N CYS A 4 7.32 -6.17 26.49
CA CYS A 4 6.03 -6.31 25.82
C CYS A 4 6.13 -5.52 24.51
N ALA A 5 6.02 -6.20 23.38
CA ALA A 5 5.79 -5.51 22.12
C ALA A 5 4.53 -4.64 22.30
N PRO A 6 4.55 -3.36 21.87
CA PRO A 6 3.33 -2.55 21.93
C PRO A 6 2.22 -3.30 21.20
N LYS A 7 1.04 -3.42 21.81
CA LYS A 7 -0.13 -3.97 21.14
C LYS A 7 -0.36 -3.11 19.89
N THR A 8 -0.36 -3.74 18.72
CA THR A 8 -0.73 -3.09 17.47
C THR A 8 -2.15 -2.57 17.61
N THR A 9 -2.33 -1.25 17.45
CA THR A 9 -3.66 -0.64 17.34
C THR A 9 -4.05 -0.60 15.88
N LEU A 10 -5.15 -1.29 15.56
CA LEU A 10 -5.81 -1.20 14.26
C LEU A 10 -6.88 -0.11 14.35
N VAL A 11 -6.89 0.80 13.38
CA VAL A 11 -7.88 1.87 13.27
C VAL A 11 -8.70 1.65 12.01
N GLU A 12 -10.01 1.48 12.17
CA GLU A 12 -10.90 1.37 11.02
C GLU A 12 -10.94 2.67 10.21
N ALA A 13 -10.90 2.52 8.89
CA ALA A 13 -11.02 3.62 7.94
C ALA A 13 -11.89 3.20 6.75
N ARG A 14 -12.64 4.17 6.21
CA ARG A 14 -13.40 3.98 4.97
C ARG A 14 -12.63 4.57 3.79
N ILE A 15 -12.48 3.81 2.72
CA ILE A 15 -11.84 4.27 1.51
C ILE A 15 -12.72 5.31 0.81
N GLN A 16 -12.15 6.46 0.51
CA GLN A 16 -12.79 7.47 -0.34
C GLN A 16 -12.31 7.34 -1.79
N ARG A 17 -10.99 7.16 -1.98
CA ARG A 17 -10.35 7.12 -3.30
C ARG A 17 -9.00 6.41 -3.26
N VAL A 18 -8.67 5.67 -4.32
CA VAL A 18 -7.31 5.18 -4.59
C VAL A 18 -6.56 6.20 -5.45
N VAL A 19 -5.55 6.85 -4.88
CA VAL A 19 -4.79 7.91 -5.56
C VAL A 19 -3.71 7.33 -6.48
N SER A 20 -3.02 6.29 -6.01
CA SER A 20 -1.99 5.55 -6.75
C SER A 20 -1.82 4.16 -6.12
N GLY A 21 -0.97 3.30 -6.70
CA GLY A 21 -0.69 1.96 -6.15
C GLY A 21 -0.04 1.92 -4.75
N HIS A 22 0.20 3.07 -4.13
CA HIS A 22 0.73 3.14 -2.75
C HIS A 22 0.09 4.27 -1.91
N THR A 23 -0.92 4.98 -2.42
CA THR A 23 -1.57 6.10 -1.71
C THR A 23 -3.09 5.97 -1.77
N LEU A 24 -3.73 6.07 -0.62
CA LEU A 24 -5.18 6.07 -0.45
C LEU A 24 -5.65 7.40 0.15
N GLU A 25 -6.87 7.80 -0.16
CA GLU A 25 -7.61 8.79 0.62
C GLU A 25 -8.71 8.07 1.39
N VAL A 26 -8.76 8.31 2.69
CA VAL A 26 -9.66 7.61 3.62
C VAL A 26 -10.33 8.59 4.57
N THR A 27 -11.44 8.18 5.17
CA THR A 27 -12.00 8.83 6.35
C THR A 27 -11.91 7.88 7.54
N ILE A 28 -11.52 8.40 8.70
CA ILE A 28 -11.49 7.63 9.95
C ILE A 28 -12.77 7.98 10.72
N PRO A 29 -13.75 7.06 10.82
CA PRO A 29 -15.05 7.37 11.44
C PRO A 29 -14.95 7.78 12.91
N SER A 30 -13.93 7.29 13.63
CA SER A 30 -13.69 7.62 15.04
C SER A 30 -13.01 8.97 15.26
N ALA A 31 -12.57 9.66 14.20
CA ALA A 31 -11.99 11.00 14.32
C ALA A 31 -13.11 12.06 14.31
N ASP A 32 -13.03 13.04 15.23
CA ASP A 32 -13.99 14.15 15.32
C ASP A 32 -13.27 15.52 15.16
N PRO A 33 -13.57 16.31 14.10
CA PRO A 33 -14.47 15.97 12.99
C PRO A 33 -13.83 14.95 12.04
N ALA A 34 -14.66 14.11 11.41
CA ALA A 34 -14.20 13.17 10.40
C ALA A 34 -13.70 13.94 9.17
N ARG A 35 -12.42 13.75 8.81
CA ARG A 35 -11.77 14.40 7.67
C ARG A 35 -11.17 13.38 6.72
N ILE A 36 -11.08 13.75 5.44
CA ILE A 36 -10.33 12.98 4.45
C ILE A 36 -8.84 13.11 4.77
N GLN A 37 -8.17 11.97 4.90
CA GLN A 37 -6.73 11.87 5.15
C GLN A 37 -6.07 11.07 4.04
N ARG A 38 -4.86 11.48 3.66
CA ARG A 38 -4.03 10.70 2.75
C ARG A 38 -3.21 9.70 3.55
N VAL A 39 -3.28 8.43 3.14
CA VAL A 39 -2.52 7.32 3.71
C VAL A 39 -1.50 6.87 2.67
N ARG A 40 -0.22 6.87 3.05
CA ARG A 40 0.87 6.27 2.29
C ARG A 40 1.16 4.88 2.86
N LEU A 41 1.08 3.87 1.99
CA LEU A 41 1.36 2.50 2.37
C LEU A 41 2.85 2.34 2.73
N ILE A 42 3.12 1.83 3.93
CA ILE A 42 4.47 1.58 4.45
C ILE A 42 5.12 0.40 3.73
N GLY A 43 6.44 0.46 3.54
CA GLY A 43 7.23 -0.69 3.10
C GLY A 43 7.11 -1.00 1.60
N ILE A 44 6.34 -0.20 0.86
CA ILE A 44 6.12 -0.40 -0.58
C ILE A 44 6.41 0.87 -1.37
N ASP A 45 6.80 0.67 -2.62
CA ASP A 45 6.93 1.72 -3.61
C ASP A 45 6.35 1.27 -4.96
N ALA A 46 5.10 1.65 -5.21
CA ALA A 46 4.46 1.48 -6.51
C ALA A 46 4.96 2.52 -7.55
N PRO A 47 4.96 2.17 -8.85
CA PRO A 47 5.26 3.11 -9.94
C PRO A 47 4.32 4.33 -9.93
N ASN A 48 4.84 5.48 -10.37
CA ASN A 48 4.02 6.67 -10.59
C ASN A 48 3.05 6.42 -11.75
N ILE A 49 1.86 7.05 -11.72
CA ILE A 49 0.86 7.02 -12.81
C ILE A 49 1.46 7.36 -14.18
N GLU A 50 2.48 8.22 -14.21
CA GLU A 50 3.22 8.60 -15.42
C GLU A 50 4.12 7.48 -15.97
N GLN A 51 4.51 6.51 -15.14
CA GLN A 51 5.28 5.33 -15.55
C GLN A 51 4.36 4.30 -16.20
N LYS A 52 4.07 4.49 -17.49
CA LYS A 52 3.12 3.65 -18.23
C LYS A 52 3.72 2.30 -18.67
N PRO A 53 2.96 1.20 -18.58
CA PRO A 53 1.59 1.09 -18.03
C PRO A 53 1.55 0.85 -16.51
N TRP A 54 2.70 0.61 -15.88
CA TRP A 54 2.80 0.03 -14.53
C TRP A 54 2.11 0.85 -13.44
N GLY A 55 2.15 2.19 -13.50
CA GLY A 55 1.49 3.05 -12.52
C GLY A 55 -0.03 2.90 -12.50
N ALA A 56 -0.66 2.94 -13.68
CA ALA A 56 -2.09 2.74 -13.83
C ALA A 56 -2.49 1.31 -13.41
N ASN A 57 -1.71 0.31 -13.80
CA ASN A 57 -1.95 -1.08 -13.42
C ASN A 57 -1.91 -1.26 -11.89
N ALA A 58 -0.94 -0.64 -11.21
CA ALA A 58 -0.85 -0.71 -9.75
C ALA A 58 -2.01 -0.01 -9.04
N GLN A 59 -2.45 1.15 -9.54
CA GLN A 59 -3.64 1.84 -9.00
C GLN A 59 -4.91 0.99 -9.17
N GLN A 60 -5.13 0.48 -10.38
CA GLN A 60 -6.29 -0.35 -10.70
C GLN A 60 -6.30 -1.64 -9.87
N PHE A 61 -5.16 -2.31 -9.73
CA PHE A 61 -5.06 -3.52 -8.95
C PHE A 61 -5.38 -3.27 -7.46
N LEU A 62 -4.88 -2.18 -6.87
CA LEU A 62 -5.21 -1.81 -5.49
C LEU A 62 -6.72 -1.53 -5.32
N GLN A 63 -7.33 -0.81 -6.25
CA GLN A 63 -8.78 -0.58 -6.28
C GLN A 63 -9.55 -1.91 -6.34
N GLN A 64 -9.13 -2.83 -7.22
CA GLN A 64 -9.74 -4.15 -7.34
C GLN A 64 -9.62 -4.99 -6.07
N GLN A 65 -8.51 -4.91 -5.32
CA GLN A 65 -8.42 -5.61 -4.04
C GLN A 65 -9.45 -5.06 -3.06
N LEU A 66 -9.54 -3.73 -2.95
CA LEU A 66 -10.45 -3.06 -2.04
C LEU A 66 -11.91 -3.37 -2.33
N ASP A 67 -12.29 -3.38 -3.61
CA ASP A 67 -13.68 -3.61 -4.03
C ASP A 67 -14.16 -5.05 -3.82
N ARG A 68 -13.29 -6.02 -3.51
CA ARG A 68 -13.70 -7.42 -3.24
C ARG A 68 -14.65 -7.58 -2.06
N GLN A 69 -14.59 -6.66 -1.10
CA GLN A 69 -15.51 -6.64 0.05
C GLN A 69 -16.87 -6.02 -0.29
N VAL A 70 -16.96 -5.27 -1.37
CA VAL A 70 -18.18 -4.54 -1.74
C VAL A 70 -19.01 -5.43 -2.67
N PRO A 71 -20.24 -5.80 -2.30
CA PRO A 71 -21.10 -6.58 -3.18
C PRO A 71 -21.34 -5.87 -4.51
N GLU A 72 -21.40 -6.63 -5.60
CA GLU A 72 -21.70 -6.09 -6.92
C GLU A 72 -23.05 -5.35 -6.90
N GLY A 73 -23.05 -4.10 -7.37
CA GLY A 73 -24.23 -3.23 -7.34
C GLY A 73 -24.45 -2.45 -6.04
N SER A 74 -23.62 -2.65 -5.01
CA SER A 74 -23.65 -1.82 -3.79
C SER A 74 -23.07 -0.42 -4.05
N THR A 75 -23.61 0.59 -3.36
CA THR A 75 -23.06 1.94 -3.30
C THR A 75 -22.11 2.16 -2.13
N ASP A 76 -21.85 1.10 -1.35
CA ASP A 76 -20.98 1.18 -0.18
C ASP A 76 -19.52 1.38 -0.57
N LYS A 77 -18.79 2.07 0.31
CA LYS A 77 -17.34 2.23 0.19
C LYS A 77 -16.63 1.10 0.94
N PRO A 78 -15.53 0.55 0.41
CA PRO A 78 -14.78 -0.47 1.12
C PRO A 78 -14.18 0.09 2.42
N SER A 79 -14.04 -0.77 3.41
CA SER A 79 -13.38 -0.47 4.68
C SER A 79 -12.04 -1.21 4.80
N VAL A 80 -11.13 -0.63 5.55
CA VAL A 80 -9.82 -1.21 5.85
C VAL A 80 -9.44 -0.90 7.29
N GLU A 81 -8.49 -1.65 7.81
CA GLU A 81 -7.84 -1.36 9.08
C GLU A 81 -6.44 -0.80 8.82
N LEU A 82 -6.15 0.33 9.46
CA LEU A 82 -4.85 0.99 9.39
C LEU A 82 -4.02 0.61 10.61
N GLU A 83 -2.84 0.05 10.35
CA GLU A 83 -1.82 -0.23 11.35
C GLU A 83 -0.67 0.76 11.18
N VAL A 84 -0.50 1.68 12.14
CA VAL A 84 0.67 2.57 12.16
C VAL A 84 1.88 1.87 12.79
N ASP A 85 3.07 2.35 12.41
CA ASP A 85 4.35 1.93 13.00
C ASP A 85 4.98 3.08 13.80
N LEU A 86 6.26 2.98 14.15
CA LEU A 86 6.98 3.95 14.99
C LEU A 86 6.81 5.41 14.56
N GLN A 87 6.88 5.69 13.25
CA GLN A 87 6.57 6.98 12.66
C GLN A 87 5.19 6.95 12.00
N GLN A 88 4.30 7.82 12.48
CA GLN A 88 2.90 7.82 12.02
C GLN A 88 2.63 8.74 10.82
N GLN A 89 3.47 9.76 10.58
CA GLN A 89 3.29 10.70 9.49
C GLN A 89 4.63 11.04 8.83
N ASP A 90 4.58 11.34 7.53
CA ASP A 90 5.71 11.89 6.79
C ASP A 90 5.71 13.43 6.74
N GLU A 91 6.74 14.00 6.11
CA GLU A 91 6.91 15.45 5.93
C GLU A 91 5.77 16.13 5.15
N TYR A 92 5.01 15.35 4.37
CA TYR A 92 3.85 15.81 3.59
C TYR A 92 2.54 15.63 4.36
N GLN A 93 2.60 15.36 5.66
CA GLN A 93 1.46 15.13 6.54
C GLN A 93 0.57 13.97 6.09
N ARG A 94 1.12 13.00 5.34
CA ARG A 94 0.40 11.76 5.03
C ARG A 94 0.55 10.81 6.20
N VAL A 95 -0.52 10.11 6.54
CA VAL A 95 -0.49 9.01 7.50
C VAL A 95 0.31 7.86 6.88
N LEU A 96 1.26 7.32 7.63
CA LEU A 96 2.02 6.12 7.28
C LEU A 96 1.35 4.92 7.95
N ALA A 97 0.84 3.99 7.14
CA ALA A 97 0.21 2.78 7.67
C ALA A 97 0.46 1.55 6.80
N TYR A 98 0.44 0.39 7.44
CA TYR A 98 0.12 -0.88 6.81
C TYR A 98 -1.40 -0.99 6.72
N VAL A 99 -1.90 -1.43 5.57
CA VAL A 99 -3.34 -1.49 5.29
C VAL A 99 -3.77 -2.95 5.27
N TRP A 100 -4.75 -3.25 6.12
CA TRP A 100 -5.32 -4.58 6.26
C TRP A 100 -6.76 -4.60 5.77
N GLN A 101 -7.11 -5.70 5.11
CA GLN A 101 -8.45 -5.98 4.63
C GLN A 101 -8.72 -7.48 4.81
N ASP A 102 -9.75 -7.88 5.55
CA ASP A 102 -10.06 -9.29 5.84
C ASP A 102 -8.85 -10.10 6.33
N ASN A 103 -8.09 -9.55 7.29
CA ASN A 103 -6.84 -10.12 7.82
C ASN A 103 -5.70 -10.28 6.78
N GLN A 104 -5.86 -9.71 5.59
CA GLN A 104 -4.85 -9.68 4.54
C GLN A 104 -4.11 -8.34 4.52
N LEU A 105 -2.78 -8.40 4.56
CA LEU A 105 -1.92 -7.22 4.44
C LEU A 105 -1.82 -6.80 2.98
N LEU A 106 -2.56 -5.77 2.57
CA LEU A 106 -2.60 -5.30 1.18
C LEU A 106 -1.22 -4.86 0.68
N ASN A 107 -0.38 -4.29 1.54
CA ASN A 107 1.02 -3.95 1.23
C ASN A 107 1.78 -5.16 0.66
N GLN A 108 1.60 -6.33 1.26
CA GLN A 108 2.21 -7.57 0.80
C GLN A 108 1.58 -8.04 -0.51
N VAL A 109 0.24 -7.97 -0.63
CA VAL A 109 -0.48 -8.41 -1.84
C VAL A 109 -0.02 -7.61 -3.06
N MET A 110 0.11 -6.29 -2.92
CA MET A 110 0.62 -5.39 -3.97
C MET A 110 1.99 -5.85 -4.47
N ILE A 111 2.89 -6.22 -3.56
CA ILE A 111 4.24 -6.69 -3.93
C ILE A 111 4.19 -8.10 -4.53
N ALA A 112 3.44 -9.02 -3.92
CA ALA A 112 3.37 -10.42 -4.34
C ALA A 112 2.82 -10.58 -5.76
N GLN A 113 1.97 -9.64 -6.21
CA GLN A 113 1.44 -9.60 -7.57
C GLN A 113 2.26 -8.72 -8.53
N GLY A 114 3.39 -8.18 -8.07
CA GLY A 114 4.25 -7.35 -8.90
C GLY A 114 3.63 -6.00 -9.26
N HIS A 115 2.89 -5.36 -8.35
CA HIS A 115 2.37 -4.00 -8.54
C HIS A 115 3.11 -2.94 -7.71
N ALA A 116 4.03 -3.36 -6.84
CA ALA A 116 4.93 -2.48 -6.10
C ALA A 116 6.25 -3.18 -5.80
N LEU A 117 7.30 -2.39 -5.56
CA LEU A 117 8.56 -2.86 -5.00
C LEU A 117 8.54 -2.80 -3.48
N ALA A 118 9.26 -3.71 -2.82
CA ALA A 118 9.58 -3.60 -1.39
C ALA A 118 10.53 -2.42 -1.18
N ALA A 119 10.17 -1.52 -0.26
CA ALA A 119 10.94 -0.31 0.03
C ALA A 119 11.07 -0.10 1.54
N SER A 120 12.22 -0.50 2.08
CA SER A 120 12.54 -0.34 3.50
C SER A 120 12.82 1.13 3.82
N ARG A 121 12.11 1.69 4.80
CA ARG A 121 12.27 3.08 5.25
C ARG A 121 12.18 3.13 6.77
N LEU A 122 13.34 3.34 7.41
CA LEU A 122 13.40 3.49 8.87
C LEU A 122 12.58 4.71 9.32
N PRO A 123 11.93 4.66 10.50
CA PRO A 123 11.94 3.55 11.46
C PRO A 123 10.85 2.49 11.20
N ASN A 124 10.06 2.61 10.12
CA ASN A 124 8.88 1.78 9.86
C ASN A 124 9.21 0.50 9.10
N VAL A 125 9.67 -0.53 9.81
CA VAL A 125 10.17 -1.79 9.21
C VAL A 125 9.53 -3.05 9.78
N ARG A 126 8.40 -2.94 10.51
CA ARG A 126 7.69 -4.07 11.15
C ARG A 126 7.50 -5.31 10.25
N TYR A 127 7.20 -5.13 8.96
CA TYR A 127 6.98 -6.24 8.02
C TYR A 127 8.04 -6.37 6.92
N GLU A 128 9.21 -5.76 7.07
CA GLU A 128 10.24 -5.69 6.02
C GLU A 128 10.57 -7.06 5.41
N GLU A 129 10.88 -8.07 6.23
CA GLU A 129 11.24 -9.41 5.76
C GLU A 129 10.08 -10.11 5.03
N ARG A 130 8.83 -9.88 5.49
CA ARG A 130 7.62 -10.41 4.84
C ARG A 130 7.44 -9.80 3.45
N LEU A 131 7.69 -8.50 3.30
CA LEU A 131 7.58 -7.79 2.03
C LEU A 131 8.72 -8.15 1.06
N LYS A 132 9.97 -8.30 1.54
CA LYS A 132 11.10 -8.78 0.73
C LYS A 132 10.84 -10.17 0.14
N ARG A 133 10.32 -11.11 0.93
CA ARG A 133 9.96 -12.46 0.45
C ARG A 133 8.85 -12.42 -0.61
N ALA A 134 7.84 -11.57 -0.41
CA ALA A 134 6.80 -11.38 -1.42
C ALA A 134 7.37 -10.86 -2.75
N GLN A 135 8.33 -9.94 -2.70
CA GLN A 135 8.97 -9.42 -3.92
C GLN A 135 9.75 -10.51 -4.64
N GLU A 136 10.53 -11.32 -3.90
CA GLU A 136 11.29 -12.40 -4.50
C GLU A 136 10.38 -13.42 -5.19
N SER A 137 9.23 -13.75 -4.57
CA SER A 137 8.23 -14.60 -5.21
C SER A 137 7.69 -13.98 -6.50
N ALA A 138 7.32 -12.69 -6.49
CA ALA A 138 6.81 -12.02 -7.69
C ALA A 138 7.84 -11.98 -8.82
N ARG A 139 9.13 -11.79 -8.47
CA ARG A 139 10.25 -11.76 -9.41
C ARG A 139 10.47 -13.13 -10.06
N LEU A 140 10.51 -14.19 -9.26
CA LEU A 140 10.69 -15.57 -9.75
C LEU A 140 9.51 -16.03 -10.61
N SER A 141 8.30 -15.56 -10.31
CA SER A 141 7.09 -15.85 -11.08
C SER A 141 6.89 -14.92 -12.28
N GLY A 142 7.75 -13.92 -12.50
CA GLY A 142 7.63 -12.97 -13.61
C GLY A 142 6.33 -12.18 -13.59
N LEU A 143 5.85 -11.76 -12.40
CA LEU A 143 4.57 -11.06 -12.27
C LEU A 143 4.73 -9.54 -12.35
N GLY A 144 3.78 -8.88 -13.01
CA GLY A 144 3.62 -7.42 -13.02
C GLY A 144 4.89 -6.68 -13.46
N LEU A 145 5.57 -5.99 -12.54
CA LEU A 145 6.83 -5.28 -12.82
C LEU A 145 7.92 -6.19 -13.39
N TRP A 146 7.82 -7.50 -13.13
CA TRP A 146 8.79 -8.52 -13.52
C TRP A 146 8.37 -9.35 -14.75
N ASP A 147 7.28 -8.97 -15.44
CA ASP A 147 6.81 -9.64 -16.66
C ASP A 147 7.94 -9.71 -17.70
N PRO A 148 8.38 -10.91 -18.14
CA PRO A 148 9.45 -11.05 -19.13
C PRO A 148 9.13 -10.39 -20.48
N GLN A 149 7.85 -10.25 -20.84
CA GLN A 149 7.42 -9.63 -22.09
C GLN A 149 7.42 -8.10 -22.00
N ASN A 150 7.13 -7.55 -20.82
CA ASN A 150 7.06 -6.11 -20.60
C ASN A 150 7.54 -5.69 -19.19
N PRO A 151 8.84 -5.89 -18.88
CA PRO A 151 9.36 -5.62 -17.56
C PRO A 151 9.50 -4.11 -17.36
N MET A 152 9.29 -3.67 -16.12
CA MET A 152 9.58 -2.28 -15.75
C MET A 152 11.09 -2.05 -15.76
N ARG A 153 11.56 -1.18 -16.64
CA ARG A 153 13.00 -0.93 -16.84
C ARG A 153 13.60 0.12 -15.92
N GLN A 154 12.76 1.02 -15.40
CA GLN A 154 13.17 2.11 -14.51
C GLN A 154 12.33 2.02 -13.24
N THR A 155 12.99 1.94 -12.09
CA THR A 155 12.32 1.85 -10.80
C THR A 155 11.60 3.16 -10.45
N PRO A 156 10.61 3.14 -9.52
CA PRO A 156 9.90 4.36 -9.13
C PRO A 156 10.80 5.39 -8.44
N VAL A 157 11.91 4.97 -7.83
CA VAL A 157 12.91 5.87 -7.26
C VAL A 157 13.70 6.56 -8.37
N GLU A 158 14.22 5.80 -9.33
CA GLU A 158 14.97 6.36 -10.46
C GLU A 158 14.11 7.33 -11.28
N PHE A 159 12.85 6.99 -11.55
CA PHE A 159 11.94 7.86 -12.30
C PHE A 159 11.71 9.21 -11.61
N ARG A 160 11.57 9.23 -10.28
CA ARG A 160 11.39 10.49 -9.53
C ARG A 160 12.65 11.34 -9.49
N GLY A 161 13.83 10.72 -9.57
CA GLY A 161 15.11 11.43 -9.65
C GLY A 161 15.39 12.06 -11.02
N THR A 162 14.57 11.75 -12.04
CA THR A 162 14.69 12.33 -13.39
C THR A 162 13.71 13.47 -13.68
N LEU A 163 12.88 13.85 -12.70
CA LEU A 163 11.99 15.01 -12.74
C LEU A 163 12.69 16.24 -12.15
#